data_AF-A0A929NNR2-F1
#
_entry.id   AF-A0A929NNR2-F1
#
_cell.length_a   1.000
_cell.length_b   1.000
_cell.length_c   1.000
_cell.angle_alpha   90.00
_cell.angle_beta   90.00
_cell.angle_gamma   90.00
#
_symmetry.space_group_name_H-M   'P 1'
#
loop_
_entity.id
_entity.type
_entity.pdbx_description
1 polymer ?
#
loop_
_entity_poly.entity_id
_entity_poly.type
_entity_poly.pdbx_seq_one_letter_code
_entity_poly.pdbx_strand_id
1 'polypeptide(L)'
;TGPAVLVQIPAERWGVVTGAIFTGIGAGVAATGTIVPLLAGFGASAAWAGLAATVLLLAIMVKAFWREPPDEGLSPPAGEAKPRMGLPTILLCLSYTTYAVGIAPHSVFWVDYLARGLDLGIAVGGVHWTIIGLLAATAPAIVGRIAQRFGFARTLVAGMAITALGVFLPVIVRAPELQIVSSILFGLTMPSTVGMFAGRAGEIGGRHGQRRLWWLMTLWFALVQAGAFYGLSALFDATRAYLPLFAIAAASLLAGAIAVLPVWERVGKAR
;
A
#
# COMPACT_ATOMS: atom_id res chain seq x y z
N THR A 1 -4.45 15.84 6.43
CA THR A 1 -4.48 14.41 6.05
C THR A 1 -3.16 13.76 6.42
N GLY A 2 -3.16 12.47 6.81
CA GLY A 2 -1.95 11.75 7.29
C GLY A 2 -0.64 12.03 6.55
N PRO A 3 -0.62 12.10 5.20
CA PRO A 3 0.61 12.37 4.44
C PRO A 3 1.16 13.80 4.59
N ALA A 4 0.31 14.81 4.85
CA ALA A 4 0.78 16.18 5.08
C ALA A 4 1.56 16.31 6.39
N VAL A 5 1.21 15.50 7.38
CA VAL A 5 1.92 15.41 8.67
C VAL A 5 3.25 14.67 8.50
N LEU A 6 3.29 13.60 7.69
CA LEU A 6 4.51 12.83 7.40
C LEU A 6 5.65 13.66 6.78
N VAL A 7 5.31 14.76 6.10
CA VAL A 7 6.26 15.70 5.48
C VAL A 7 6.98 16.58 6.51
N GLN A 8 6.40 16.76 7.70
CA GLN A 8 6.90 17.68 8.73
C GLN A 8 7.53 16.95 9.93
N ILE A 9 7.48 15.62 9.96
CA ILE A 9 7.93 14.84 11.09
C ILE A 9 9.46 14.64 11.05
N PRO A 10 10.18 14.97 12.14
CA PRO A 10 11.59 14.62 12.29
C PRO A 10 11.79 13.11 12.10
N ALA A 11 12.90 12.72 11.45
CA ALA A 11 13.18 11.33 11.11
C ALA A 11 13.04 10.37 12.31
N GLU A 12 13.36 10.84 13.52
CA GLU A 12 13.26 10.09 14.78
C GLU A 12 11.83 9.64 15.13
N ARG A 13 10.81 10.48 14.84
CA ARG A 13 9.40 10.20 15.18
C ARG A 13 8.61 9.59 14.04
N TRP A 14 9.22 9.47 12.86
CA TRP A 14 8.58 9.02 11.63
C TRP A 14 7.90 7.65 11.82
N GLY A 15 8.61 6.67 12.38
CA GLY A 15 8.08 5.31 12.58
C GLY A 15 6.86 5.23 13.51
N VAL A 16 6.76 6.10 14.52
CA VAL A 16 5.63 6.14 15.46
C VAL A 16 4.38 6.70 14.78
N VAL A 17 4.54 7.81 14.04
CA VAL A 17 3.40 8.46 13.38
C VAL A 17 2.92 7.70 12.15
N THR A 18 3.84 7.15 11.34
CA THR A 18 3.45 6.22 10.27
C THR A 18 2.76 5.00 10.84
N GLY A 19 3.26 4.45 11.95
CA GLY A 19 2.62 3.35 12.67
C GLY A 19 1.17 3.69 13.05
N ALA A 20 0.92 4.85 13.66
CA ALA A 20 -0.42 5.28 14.04
C ALA A 20 -1.37 5.46 12.84
N ILE A 21 -0.92 6.09 11.76
CA ILE A 21 -1.73 6.33 10.55
C ILE A 21 -2.07 5.02 9.84
N PHE A 22 -1.08 4.15 9.63
CA PHE A 22 -1.27 2.92 8.87
C PHE A 22 -1.93 1.80 9.70
N THR A 23 -1.87 1.86 11.04
CA THR A 23 -2.66 0.98 11.92
C THR A 23 -4.14 1.02 11.55
N GLY A 24 -4.70 2.20 11.25
CA GLY A 24 -6.11 2.34 10.86
C GLY A 24 -6.45 1.60 9.56
N ILE A 25 -5.56 1.68 8.55
CA ILE A 25 -5.72 0.97 7.28
C ILE A 25 -5.70 -0.54 7.51
N GLY A 26 -4.68 -1.02 8.22
CA GLY A 26 -4.54 -2.45 8.51
C GLY A 26 -5.69 -3.00 9.35
N ALA A 27 -6.16 -2.25 10.36
CA ALA A 27 -7.30 -2.63 11.18
C ALA A 27 -8.60 -2.76 10.35
N GLY A 28 -8.85 -1.83 9.42
CA GLY A 28 -10.00 -1.90 8.51
C GLY A 28 -9.94 -3.12 7.58
N VAL A 29 -8.77 -3.38 7.00
CA VAL A 29 -8.52 -4.61 6.20
C VAL A 29 -8.74 -5.86 7.06
N ALA A 30 -8.22 -5.88 8.29
CA ALA A 30 -8.35 -7.01 9.20
C ALA A 30 -9.82 -7.29 9.56
N ALA A 31 -10.56 -6.25 9.91
CA ALA A 31 -11.97 -6.32 10.29
C ALA A 31 -12.84 -6.79 9.12
N THR A 32 -12.61 -6.28 7.91
CA THR A 32 -13.38 -6.69 6.72
C THR A 32 -13.14 -8.15 6.33
N GLY A 33 -11.94 -8.69 6.60
CA GLY A 33 -11.64 -10.11 6.40
C GLY A 33 -12.50 -11.04 7.26
N THR A 34 -13.06 -10.54 8.37
CA THR A 34 -13.98 -11.30 9.23
C THR A 34 -15.44 -10.93 8.98
N ILE A 35 -15.76 -9.64 8.91
CA ILE A 35 -17.14 -9.15 8.80
C ILE A 35 -17.76 -9.55 7.46
N VAL A 36 -17.04 -9.39 6.35
CA VAL A 36 -17.60 -9.60 5.01
C VAL A 36 -17.96 -11.07 4.76
N PRO A 37 -17.10 -12.08 5.03
CA PRO A 37 -17.47 -13.47 4.85
C PRO A 37 -18.68 -13.89 5.70
N LEU A 38 -18.78 -13.41 6.95
CA LEU A 38 -19.91 -13.70 7.83
C LEU A 38 -21.22 -13.16 7.26
N LEU A 39 -21.21 -11.90 6.79
CA LEU A 39 -22.41 -11.26 6.25
C LEU A 39 -22.75 -11.74 4.83
N ALA A 40 -21.75 -12.12 4.04
CA ALA A 40 -21.95 -12.65 2.68
C ALA A 40 -22.77 -13.95 2.69
N GLY A 41 -22.73 -14.72 3.78
CA GLY A 41 -23.61 -15.88 3.99
C GLY A 41 -25.11 -15.54 3.99
N PHE A 42 -25.46 -14.28 4.29
CA PHE A 42 -26.83 -13.76 4.25
C PHE A 42 -27.14 -12.99 2.95
N GLY A 43 -26.24 -13.04 1.97
CA GLY A 43 -26.36 -12.37 0.68
C GLY A 43 -25.62 -11.02 0.60
N ALA A 44 -25.41 -10.55 -0.63
CA ALA A 44 -24.63 -9.35 -0.91
C ALA A 44 -25.21 -8.09 -0.24
N SER A 45 -26.54 -7.95 -0.21
CA SER A 45 -27.20 -6.80 0.42
C SER A 45 -26.91 -6.71 1.91
N ALA A 46 -26.88 -7.85 2.62
CA ALA A 46 -26.54 -7.90 4.04
C ALA A 46 -25.09 -7.50 4.29
N ALA A 47 -24.15 -7.96 3.45
CA ALA A 47 -22.74 -7.54 3.51
C ALA A 47 -22.58 -6.03 3.33
N TRP A 48 -23.23 -5.44 2.32
CA TRP A 48 -23.20 -3.99 2.11
C TRP A 48 -23.84 -3.20 3.26
N ALA A 49 -24.99 -3.65 3.76
CA ALA A 49 -25.67 -3.01 4.88
C ALA A 49 -24.83 -3.05 6.16
N GLY A 50 -24.21 -4.19 6.48
CA GLY A 50 -23.36 -4.30 7.67
C GLY A 50 -22.06 -3.49 7.56
N LEU A 51 -21.47 -3.38 6.36
CA LEU A 51 -20.35 -2.46 6.12
C LEU A 51 -20.78 -1.01 6.33
N ALA A 52 -21.92 -0.59 5.77
CA ALA A 52 -22.45 0.76 5.95
C ALA A 52 -22.72 1.08 7.44
N ALA A 53 -23.32 0.14 8.17
CA ALA A 53 -23.54 0.26 9.61
C ALA A 53 -22.24 0.38 10.41
N THR A 54 -21.22 -0.41 10.05
CA THR A 54 -19.89 -0.35 10.69
C THR A 54 -19.22 0.99 10.45
N VAL A 55 -19.24 1.50 9.22
CA VAL A 55 -18.69 2.83 8.88
C VAL A 55 -19.44 3.94 9.62
N LEU A 56 -20.78 3.86 9.69
CA LEU A 56 -21.60 4.84 10.42
C LEU A 56 -21.27 4.83 11.92
N LEU A 57 -21.13 3.66 12.54
CA LEU A 57 -20.75 3.53 13.94
C LEU A 57 -19.37 4.15 14.19
N LEU A 58 -18.38 3.85 13.35
CA LEU A 58 -17.04 4.45 13.45
C LEU A 58 -17.09 5.96 13.28
N ALA A 59 -17.90 6.50 12.35
CA ALA A 59 -18.07 7.93 12.17
C ALA A 59 -18.68 8.61 13.40
N ILE A 60 -19.69 7.98 14.02
CA ILE A 60 -20.29 8.45 15.28
C ILE A 60 -19.24 8.42 16.40
N MET A 61 -18.46 7.34 16.53
CA MET A 61 -17.41 7.23 17.54
C MET A 61 -16.33 8.31 17.34
N VAL A 62 -15.84 8.49 16.11
CA VAL A 62 -14.87 9.57 15.82
C VAL A 62 -15.47 10.91 16.22
N LYS A 63 -16.70 11.24 15.81
CA LYS A 63 -17.34 12.51 16.18
C LYS A 63 -17.49 12.68 17.70
N ALA A 64 -17.81 11.61 18.43
CA ALA A 64 -18.02 11.66 19.87
C ALA A 64 -16.72 11.80 20.68
N PHE A 65 -15.62 11.21 20.20
CA PHE A 65 -14.35 11.16 20.92
C PHE A 65 -13.27 12.09 20.34
N TRP A 66 -13.51 12.70 19.17
CA TRP A 66 -12.57 13.63 18.57
C TRP A 66 -12.41 14.87 19.44
N ARG A 67 -11.16 15.16 19.80
CA ARG A 67 -10.79 16.42 20.43
C ARG A 67 -10.04 17.23 19.40
N GLU A 68 -10.47 18.46 19.18
CA GLU A 68 -9.74 19.37 18.30
C GLU A 68 -8.30 19.51 18.84
N PRO A 69 -7.28 19.20 18.01
CA PRO A 69 -5.92 19.48 18.39
C PRO A 69 -5.77 21.00 18.60
N PRO A 70 -4.90 21.43 19.54
CA PRO A 70 -4.59 22.84 19.69
C PRO A 70 -4.16 23.42 18.34
N ASP A 71 -4.53 24.68 18.11
CA ASP A 71 -4.26 25.41 16.87
C ASP A 71 -2.75 25.72 16.78
N GLU A 72 -1.95 24.68 16.55
CA GLU A 72 -0.56 24.80 16.17
C GLU A 72 -0.60 25.41 14.78
N GLY A 73 -0.35 26.71 14.67
CA GLY A 73 -0.43 27.51 13.43
C GLY A 73 0.42 26.95 12.29
N LEU A 74 -0.06 25.86 11.68
CA LEU A 74 0.46 25.22 10.48
C LEU A 74 0.12 26.14 9.30
N SER A 75 0.84 27.26 9.24
CA SER A 75 0.79 28.15 8.10
C SER A 75 1.20 27.34 6.87
N PRO A 76 0.41 27.37 5.77
CA PRO A 76 0.84 26.78 4.52
C PRO A 76 2.22 27.38 4.18
N PRO A 77 3.26 26.58 3.91
CA PRO A 77 4.56 27.13 3.52
C PRO A 77 4.37 28.10 2.34
N ALA A 78 4.81 29.34 2.54
CA ALA A 78 4.81 30.37 1.52
C ALA A 78 5.72 29.93 0.37
N GLY A 79 5.15 29.80 -0.84
CA GLY A 79 5.85 29.39 -2.05
C GLY A 79 6.17 27.90 -2.12
N GLU A 80 5.31 27.12 -2.79
CA GLU A 80 5.70 25.78 -3.24
C GLU A 80 6.70 25.90 -4.39
N ALA A 81 7.91 25.39 -4.19
CA ALA A 81 8.86 25.25 -5.29
C ALA A 81 8.36 24.13 -6.22
N LYS A 82 8.40 24.36 -7.54
CA LYS A 82 8.16 23.28 -8.51
C LYS A 82 9.19 22.17 -8.26
N PRO A 83 8.77 20.90 -8.10
CA PRO A 83 9.72 19.81 -7.95
C PRO A 83 10.61 19.74 -9.19
N ARG A 84 11.92 19.59 -8.98
CA ARG A 84 12.86 19.40 -10.08
C ARG A 84 12.62 18.03 -10.70
N MET A 85 12.18 18.02 -11.96
CA MET A 85 11.92 16.80 -12.73
C MET A 85 13.23 16.22 -13.30
N GLY A 86 14.17 15.91 -12.40
CA GLY A 86 15.39 15.19 -12.75
C GLY A 86 15.13 13.68 -12.87
N LEU A 87 16.12 12.97 -13.42
CA LEU A 87 16.06 11.51 -13.57
C LEU A 87 15.69 10.76 -12.28
N PRO A 88 16.19 11.10 -11.07
CA PRO A 88 15.77 10.45 -9.83
C PRO A 88 14.27 10.62 -9.52
N THR A 89 13.71 11.79 -9.77
CA THR A 89 12.29 12.10 -9.56
C THR A 89 11.42 11.29 -10.52
N ILE A 90 11.81 11.24 -11.81
CA ILE A 90 11.08 10.49 -12.84
C ILE A 90 11.07 8.99 -12.53
N LEU A 91 12.23 8.43 -12.18
CA LEU A 91 12.35 7.02 -11.83
C LEU A 91 11.57 6.66 -10.55
N LEU A 92 11.53 7.55 -9.56
CA LEU A 92 10.71 7.36 -8.37
C LEU A 92 9.21 7.38 -8.71
N CYS A 93 8.76 8.33 -9.54
CA CYS A 93 7.37 8.39 -10.00
C CYS A 93 6.99 7.13 -10.79
N LEU A 94 7.84 6.68 -11.72
CA LEU A 94 7.63 5.47 -12.50
C LEU A 94 7.58 4.22 -11.61
N SER A 95 8.50 4.11 -10.65
CA SER A 95 8.50 3.01 -9.69
C SER A 95 7.20 2.99 -8.87
N TYR A 96 6.69 4.16 -8.46
CA TYR A 96 5.44 4.23 -7.71
C TYR A 96 4.21 3.87 -8.54
N THR A 97 4.16 4.23 -9.83
CA THR A 97 3.06 3.82 -10.71
C THR A 97 3.11 2.32 -11.01
N THR A 98 4.29 1.73 -11.19
CA THR A 98 4.41 0.26 -11.30
C THR A 98 3.99 -0.46 -10.03
N TYR A 99 4.26 0.11 -8.86
CA TYR A 99 3.74 -0.41 -7.59
C TYR A 99 2.21 -0.41 -7.55
N ALA A 100 1.56 0.63 -8.10
CA ALA A 100 0.10 0.71 -8.23
C ALA A 100 -0.50 -0.47 -9.01
N VAL A 101 0.13 -0.85 -10.11
CA VAL A 101 -0.24 -2.04 -10.90
C VAL A 101 0.05 -3.32 -10.11
N GLY A 102 1.22 -3.36 -9.49
CA GLY A 102 1.78 -4.50 -8.77
C GLY A 102 0.92 -5.03 -7.62
N ILE A 103 0.22 -4.14 -6.92
CA ILE A 103 -0.62 -4.54 -5.79
C ILE A 103 -2.05 -4.92 -6.19
N ALA A 104 -2.42 -4.75 -7.46
CA ALA A 104 -3.79 -4.92 -7.91
C ALA A 104 -4.34 -6.35 -7.76
N PRO A 105 -3.62 -7.43 -8.14
CA PRO A 105 -4.12 -8.79 -7.92
C PRO A 105 -4.40 -9.07 -6.46
N HIS A 106 -3.49 -8.65 -5.58
CA HIS A 106 -3.67 -8.86 -4.15
C HIS A 106 -4.81 -8.03 -3.56
N SER A 107 -5.08 -6.85 -4.13
CA SER A 107 -6.14 -5.95 -3.64
C SER A 107 -7.54 -6.33 -4.10
N VAL A 108 -7.68 -6.90 -5.30
CA VAL A 108 -8.99 -7.13 -5.95
C VAL A 108 -9.30 -8.62 -6.11
N PHE A 109 -8.32 -9.42 -6.46
CA PHE A 109 -8.54 -10.81 -6.90
C PHE A 109 -8.12 -11.84 -5.87
N TRP A 110 -7.35 -11.47 -4.85
CA TRP A 110 -6.76 -12.44 -3.91
C TRP A 110 -7.78 -13.30 -3.19
N VAL A 111 -8.76 -12.66 -2.55
CA VAL A 111 -9.82 -13.37 -1.81
C VAL A 111 -10.64 -14.24 -2.77
N ASP A 112 -10.92 -13.75 -3.97
CA ASP A 112 -11.67 -14.49 -5.00
C ASP A 112 -10.86 -15.68 -5.55
N TYR A 113 -9.56 -15.51 -5.77
CA TYR A 113 -8.64 -16.57 -6.17
C TYR A 113 -8.59 -17.68 -5.12
N LEU A 114 -8.49 -17.34 -3.84
CA LEU A 114 -8.53 -18.33 -2.77
C LEU A 114 -9.90 -19.01 -2.69
N ALA A 115 -10.97 -18.23 -2.72
CA ALA A 115 -12.32 -18.73 -2.52
C ALA A 115 -12.82 -19.60 -3.68
N ARG A 116 -12.59 -19.16 -4.93
CA ARG A 116 -13.12 -19.77 -6.15
C ARG A 116 -12.04 -20.38 -7.03
N GLY A 117 -10.87 -19.75 -7.13
CA GLY A 117 -9.76 -20.26 -7.94
C GLY A 117 -9.09 -21.51 -7.36
N LEU A 118 -9.05 -21.62 -6.03
CA LEU A 118 -8.54 -22.79 -5.29
C LEU A 118 -9.64 -23.57 -4.55
N ASP A 119 -10.91 -23.18 -4.72
CA ASP A 119 -12.07 -23.82 -4.10
C ASP A 119 -12.01 -23.93 -2.56
N LEU A 120 -11.35 -22.97 -1.90
CA LEU A 120 -11.21 -22.95 -0.43
C LEU A 120 -12.38 -22.25 0.27
N GLY A 121 -13.25 -21.58 -0.48
CA GLY A 121 -14.38 -20.82 0.04
C GLY A 121 -14.02 -19.44 0.61
N ILE A 122 -15.04 -18.60 0.76
CA ILE A 122 -14.91 -17.19 1.15
C ILE A 122 -14.36 -17.00 2.57
N ALA A 123 -14.61 -17.96 3.47
CA ALA A 123 -14.10 -17.91 4.85
C ALA A 123 -12.56 -17.97 4.88
N VAL A 124 -11.95 -18.86 4.09
CA VAL A 124 -10.48 -18.98 4.01
C VAL A 124 -9.87 -17.74 3.35
N GLY A 125 -10.50 -17.21 2.30
CA GLY A 125 -10.08 -15.94 1.71
C GLY A 125 -10.14 -14.78 2.71
N GLY A 126 -11.17 -14.75 3.56
CA GLY A 126 -11.31 -13.82 4.68
C GLY A 126 -10.16 -13.91 5.68
N VAL A 127 -9.78 -15.11 6.11
CA VAL A 127 -8.63 -15.33 7.01
C VAL A 127 -7.33 -14.76 6.43
N HIS A 128 -7.06 -14.99 5.14
CA HIS A 128 -5.88 -14.44 4.46
C HIS A 128 -5.92 -12.91 4.42
N TRP A 129 -7.09 -12.34 4.14
CA TRP A 129 -7.29 -10.89 4.18
C TRP A 129 -7.08 -10.31 5.58
N THR A 130 -7.54 -11.03 6.62
CA THR A 130 -7.30 -10.65 8.02
C THR A 130 -5.82 -10.65 8.37
N ILE A 131 -5.07 -11.67 7.94
CA ILE A 131 -3.61 -11.75 8.11
C ILE A 131 -2.92 -10.55 7.44
N ILE A 132 -3.29 -10.24 6.19
CA ILE A 132 -2.77 -9.07 5.46
C ILE A 132 -3.04 -7.80 6.28
N GLY A 133 -4.24 -7.62 6.81
CA GLY A 133 -4.61 -6.45 7.60
C GLY A 133 -3.83 -6.29 8.90
N LEU A 134 -3.65 -7.37 9.67
CA LEU A 134 -2.90 -7.34 10.93
C LEU A 134 -1.41 -7.00 10.69
N LEU A 135 -0.83 -7.56 9.63
CA LEU A 135 0.55 -7.24 9.24
C LEU A 135 0.65 -5.81 8.72
N ALA A 136 -0.31 -5.36 7.91
CA ALA A 136 -0.38 -3.99 7.43
C ALA A 136 -0.48 -2.96 8.58
N ALA A 137 -1.16 -3.32 9.67
CA ALA A 137 -1.26 -2.45 10.84
C ALA A 137 0.07 -2.33 11.61
N THR A 138 0.83 -3.42 11.71
CA THR A 138 1.99 -3.51 12.61
C THR A 138 3.33 -3.27 11.90
N ALA A 139 3.45 -3.67 10.64
CA ALA A 139 4.69 -3.61 9.87
C ALA A 139 5.26 -2.19 9.67
N PRO A 140 4.47 -1.12 9.45
CA PRO A 140 5.01 0.22 9.19
C PRO A 140 5.92 0.75 10.30
N ALA A 141 5.63 0.43 11.57
CA ALA A 141 6.49 0.82 12.69
C ALA A 141 7.84 0.08 12.66
N ILE A 142 7.85 -1.20 12.29
CA ILE A 142 9.05 -2.03 12.19
C ILE A 142 9.87 -1.60 10.98
N VAL A 143 9.24 -1.52 9.81
CA VAL A 143 9.88 -1.13 8.55
C VAL A 143 10.40 0.31 8.62
N GLY A 144 9.71 1.22 9.31
CA GLY A 144 10.23 2.56 9.56
C GLY A 144 11.54 2.58 10.34
N ARG A 145 11.69 1.73 11.37
CA ARG A 145 12.97 1.60 12.10
C ARG A 145 14.06 0.97 11.23
N ILE A 146 13.71 -0.01 10.39
CA ILE A 146 14.63 -0.59 9.39
C ILE A 146 15.09 0.50 8.42
N ALA A 147 14.17 1.34 7.93
CA ALA A 147 14.47 2.43 7.01
C ALA A 147 15.38 3.50 7.62
N GLN A 148 15.24 3.81 8.91
CA GLN A 148 16.16 4.71 9.61
C GLN A 148 17.58 4.15 9.68
N ARG A 149 17.73 2.81 9.83
CA ARG A 149 19.05 2.16 9.94
C ARG A 149 19.71 1.90 8.60
N PHE A 150 18.95 1.45 7.60
CA PHE A 150 19.47 1.02 6.30
C PHE A 150 19.27 2.05 5.18
N GLY A 151 18.48 3.10 5.43
CA GLY A 151 18.07 4.12 4.46
C GLY A 151 16.76 3.77 3.74
N PHE A 152 15.99 4.80 3.39
CA PHE A 152 14.71 4.66 2.69
C PHE A 152 14.84 3.97 1.33
N ALA A 153 15.88 4.29 0.54
CA ALA A 153 16.06 3.72 -0.79
C ALA A 153 16.29 2.20 -0.78
N ARG A 154 17.16 1.70 0.11
CA ARG A 154 17.42 0.24 0.23
C ARG A 154 16.18 -0.50 0.70
N THR A 155 15.51 0.08 1.69
CA THR A 155 14.29 -0.50 2.27
C THR A 155 13.15 -0.50 1.25
N LEU A 156 13.06 0.51 0.39
CA LEU A 156 12.12 0.57 -0.73
C LEU A 156 12.35 -0.54 -1.75
N VAL A 157 13.58 -0.71 -2.24
CA VAL A 157 13.92 -1.78 -3.20
C VAL A 157 13.61 -3.16 -2.62
N ALA A 158 14.02 -3.40 -1.36
CA ALA A 158 13.73 -4.65 -0.67
C ALA A 158 12.21 -4.87 -0.51
N GLY A 159 11.47 -3.84 -0.10
CA GLY A 159 10.01 -3.90 0.03
C GLY A 159 9.32 -4.23 -1.30
N MET A 160 9.74 -3.62 -2.40
CA MET A 160 9.20 -3.94 -3.73
C MET A 160 9.54 -5.37 -4.16
N ALA A 161 10.76 -5.84 -3.92
CA ALA A 161 11.17 -7.21 -4.24
C ALA A 161 10.39 -8.25 -3.41
N ILE A 162 10.21 -8.00 -2.11
CA ILE A 162 9.42 -8.87 -1.23
C ILE A 162 7.95 -8.90 -1.67
N THR A 163 7.39 -7.73 -2.03
CA THR A 163 6.03 -7.65 -2.56
C THR A 163 5.92 -8.44 -3.87
N ALA A 164 6.89 -8.30 -4.78
CA ALA A 164 6.92 -9.02 -6.04
C ALA A 164 6.96 -10.54 -5.81
N LEU A 165 7.76 -11.01 -4.86
CA LEU A 165 7.83 -12.42 -4.50
C LEU A 165 6.49 -12.92 -3.94
N GLY A 166 5.87 -12.16 -3.03
CA GLY A 166 4.55 -12.50 -2.50
C GLY A 166 3.49 -12.56 -3.60
N VAL A 167 3.49 -11.58 -4.51
CA VAL A 167 2.55 -11.51 -5.64
C VAL A 167 2.79 -12.62 -6.67
N PHE A 168 4.04 -13.04 -6.88
CA PHE A 168 4.40 -14.08 -7.84
C PHE A 168 4.17 -15.50 -7.32
N LEU A 169 4.19 -15.71 -5.99
CA LEU A 169 4.08 -17.04 -5.38
C LEU A 169 2.91 -17.89 -5.91
N PRO A 170 1.68 -17.37 -6.11
CA PRO A 170 0.56 -18.14 -6.65
C PRO A 170 0.76 -18.65 -8.08
N VAL A 171 1.67 -18.03 -8.84
CA VAL A 171 2.01 -18.43 -10.22
C VAL A 171 2.80 -19.74 -10.22
N ILE A 172 3.68 -19.92 -9.24
CA ILE A 172 4.60 -21.07 -9.16
C ILE A 172 4.14 -22.15 -8.18
N VAL A 173 3.32 -21.78 -7.18
CA VAL A 173 2.84 -22.67 -6.12
C VAL A 173 1.34 -22.51 -5.98
N ARG A 174 0.60 -23.62 -6.07
CA ARG A 174 -0.86 -23.66 -5.85
C ARG A 174 -1.28 -24.25 -4.50
N ALA A 175 -0.35 -24.82 -3.74
CA ALA A 175 -0.63 -25.42 -2.45
C ALA A 175 -1.28 -24.40 -1.49
N PRO A 176 -2.49 -24.65 -0.97
CA PRO A 176 -3.23 -23.72 -0.11
C PRO A 176 -2.43 -23.24 1.10
N GLU A 177 -1.67 -24.14 1.73
CA GLU A 177 -0.89 -23.86 2.93
C GLU A 177 0.22 -22.84 2.64
N LEU A 178 0.74 -22.84 1.42
CA LEU A 178 1.80 -21.92 1.00
C LEU A 178 1.25 -20.55 0.56
N GLN A 179 -0.05 -20.41 0.32
CA GLN A 179 -0.66 -19.10 0.01
C GLN A 179 -0.66 -18.15 1.22
N ILE A 180 -0.55 -18.69 2.44
CA ILE A 180 -0.36 -17.86 3.64
C ILE A 180 0.94 -17.07 3.56
N VAL A 181 1.99 -17.63 2.95
CA VAL A 181 3.27 -16.95 2.75
C VAL A 181 3.09 -15.77 1.80
N SER A 182 2.32 -15.93 0.72
CA SER A 182 1.98 -14.83 -0.19
C SER A 182 1.28 -13.68 0.56
N SER A 183 0.32 -14.03 1.43
CA SER A 183 -0.40 -13.04 2.26
C SER A 183 0.51 -12.35 3.27
N ILE A 184 1.44 -13.09 3.88
CA ILE A 184 2.40 -12.53 4.84
C ILE A 184 3.34 -11.55 4.13
N LEU A 185 3.94 -11.96 3.02
CA LEU A 185 4.88 -11.12 2.27
C LEU A 185 4.21 -9.84 1.77
N PHE A 186 2.98 -9.93 1.25
CA PHE A 186 2.20 -8.77 0.82
C PHE A 186 1.77 -7.88 2.01
N GLY A 187 1.26 -8.45 3.09
CA GLY A 187 0.80 -7.72 4.26
C GLY A 187 1.92 -6.93 4.97
N LEU A 188 3.13 -7.48 5.04
CA LEU A 188 4.29 -6.81 5.63
C LEU A 188 4.72 -5.56 4.83
N THR A 189 4.47 -5.53 3.52
CA THR A 189 4.98 -4.48 2.63
C THR A 189 3.92 -3.44 2.25
N MET A 190 2.62 -3.80 2.22
CA MET A 190 1.58 -3.01 1.56
C MET A 190 1.51 -1.52 1.99
N PRO A 191 1.35 -1.16 3.28
CA PRO A 191 1.43 0.24 3.70
C PRO A 191 2.86 0.75 3.91
N SER A 192 3.77 -0.14 4.30
CA SER A 192 5.17 0.21 4.58
C SER A 192 5.88 0.79 3.35
N THR A 193 5.66 0.20 2.19
CA THR A 193 6.28 0.61 0.91
C THR A 193 5.78 1.99 0.47
N VAL A 194 4.49 2.30 0.67
CA VAL A 194 3.93 3.64 0.42
C VAL A 194 4.63 4.68 1.30
N GLY A 195 4.85 4.36 2.57
CA GLY A 195 5.65 5.20 3.47
C GLY A 195 7.08 5.40 2.96
N MET A 196 7.73 4.36 2.44
CA MET A 196 9.08 4.47 1.86
C MET A 196 9.11 5.40 0.64
N PHE A 197 8.12 5.33 -0.24
CA PHE A 197 7.98 6.28 -1.36
C PHE A 197 7.81 7.72 -0.85
N ALA A 198 7.00 7.94 0.18
CA ALA A 198 6.80 9.26 0.76
C ALA A 198 8.09 9.82 1.38
N GLY A 199 8.82 9.00 2.14
CA GLY A 199 10.13 9.35 2.70
C GLY A 199 11.13 9.69 1.60
N ARG A 200 11.18 8.88 0.54
CA ARG A 200 12.09 9.11 -0.58
C ARG A 200 11.74 10.35 -1.40
N ALA A 201 10.44 10.63 -1.58
CA ALA A 201 9.97 11.86 -2.20
C ALA A 201 10.40 13.10 -1.38
N GLY A 202 10.48 12.96 -0.05
CA GLY A 202 11.03 14.00 0.82
C GLY A 202 12.51 14.26 0.64
N GLU A 203 13.30 13.18 0.56
CA GLU A 203 14.75 13.30 0.30
C GLU A 203 15.05 13.95 -1.06
N ILE A 204 14.25 13.68 -2.10
CA ILE A 204 14.44 14.23 -3.45
C ILE A 204 13.85 15.65 -3.58
N GLY A 205 12.65 15.88 -3.06
CA GLY A 205 11.91 17.13 -3.21
C GLY A 205 12.39 18.25 -2.28
N GLY A 206 13.07 17.91 -1.19
CA GLY A 206 13.47 18.85 -0.14
C GLY A 206 12.28 19.56 0.52
N ARG A 207 12.57 20.50 1.43
CA ARG A 207 11.57 21.19 2.26
C ARG A 207 10.45 21.91 1.49
N HIS A 208 10.72 22.40 0.28
CA HIS A 208 9.76 23.21 -0.50
C HIS A 208 9.09 22.46 -1.66
N GLY A 209 9.67 21.36 -2.15
CA GLY A 209 9.15 20.59 -3.30
C GLY A 209 8.49 19.26 -2.94
N GLN A 210 8.73 18.75 -1.71
CA GLN A 210 8.22 17.44 -1.27
C GLN A 210 6.70 17.33 -1.32
N ARG A 211 5.96 18.33 -0.83
CA ARG A 211 4.49 18.29 -0.78
C ARG A 211 3.89 18.13 -2.18
N ARG A 212 4.36 18.94 -3.13
CA ARG A 212 3.91 18.93 -4.52
C ARG A 212 4.32 17.65 -5.26
N LEU A 213 5.54 17.17 -5.03
CA LEU A 213 5.99 15.89 -5.58
C LEU A 213 5.13 14.72 -5.08
N TRP A 214 4.90 14.65 -3.77
CA TRP A 214 4.08 13.61 -3.18
C TRP A 214 2.63 13.64 -3.69
N TRP A 215 2.05 14.85 -3.82
CA TRP A 215 0.73 15.02 -4.42
C TRP A 215 0.69 14.48 -5.87
N LEU A 216 1.66 14.86 -6.71
CA LEU A 216 1.76 14.37 -8.09
C LEU A 216 1.89 12.84 -8.14
N MET A 217 2.76 12.29 -7.31
CA MET A 217 2.96 10.84 -7.21
C MET A 217 1.67 10.12 -6.81
N THR A 218 0.94 10.64 -5.84
CA THR A 218 -0.33 10.05 -5.38
C THR A 218 -1.43 10.16 -6.43
N LEU A 219 -1.50 11.27 -7.16
CA LEU A 219 -2.44 11.45 -8.27
C LEU A 219 -2.20 10.40 -9.37
N TRP A 220 -0.95 10.28 -9.82
CA TRP A 220 -0.58 9.29 -10.84
C TRP A 220 -0.77 7.86 -10.38
N PHE A 221 -0.44 7.57 -9.11
CA PHE A 221 -0.72 6.28 -8.50
C PHE A 221 -2.21 5.93 -8.59
N ALA A 222 -3.10 6.85 -8.21
CA ALA A 222 -4.55 6.60 -8.25
C ALA A 222 -5.06 6.37 -9.68
N LEU A 223 -4.61 7.16 -10.65
CA LEU A 223 -4.99 7.01 -12.06
C LEU A 223 -4.53 5.65 -12.62
N VAL A 224 -3.28 5.29 -12.38
CA VAL A 224 -2.71 4.02 -12.85
C VAL A 224 -3.34 2.83 -12.11
N GLN A 225 -3.61 2.95 -10.81
CA GLN A 225 -4.29 1.93 -10.04
C GLN A 225 -5.70 1.66 -10.57
N ALA A 226 -6.47 2.70 -10.85
CA ALA A 226 -7.78 2.56 -11.46
C ALA A 226 -7.67 1.84 -12.82
N GLY A 227 -6.75 2.28 -13.68
CA GLY A 227 -6.48 1.63 -14.97
C GLY A 227 -6.08 0.16 -14.81
N ALA A 228 -5.24 -0.18 -13.83
CA ALA A 228 -4.84 -1.55 -13.54
C ALA A 228 -6.02 -2.40 -13.06
N PHE A 229 -6.89 -1.87 -12.19
CA PHE A 229 -8.06 -2.60 -11.70
C PHE A 229 -9.03 -2.93 -12.84
N TYR A 230 -9.37 -1.94 -13.68
CA TYR A 230 -10.22 -2.19 -14.85
C TYR A 230 -9.55 -3.10 -15.88
N GLY A 231 -8.28 -2.85 -16.20
CA GLY A 231 -7.54 -3.63 -17.19
C GLY A 231 -7.36 -5.09 -16.80
N LEU A 232 -7.00 -5.36 -15.55
CA LEU A 232 -6.88 -6.73 -15.03
C LEU A 232 -8.24 -7.41 -14.88
N SER A 233 -9.31 -6.66 -14.56
CA SER A 233 -10.67 -7.21 -14.54
C SER A 233 -11.13 -7.61 -15.93
N ALA A 234 -10.91 -6.77 -16.95
CA ALA A 234 -11.21 -7.11 -18.33
C ALA A 234 -10.42 -8.33 -18.83
N LEU A 235 -9.13 -8.42 -18.45
CA LEU A 235 -8.30 -9.58 -18.75
C LEU A 235 -8.83 -10.85 -18.07
N PHE A 236 -9.26 -10.75 -16.81
CA PHE A 236 -9.85 -11.87 -16.08
C PHE A 236 -11.19 -12.29 -16.69
N ASP A 237 -12.04 -11.36 -17.10
CA ASP A 237 -13.32 -11.68 -17.74
C ASP A 237 -13.11 -12.40 -19.08
N ALA A 238 -12.11 -11.98 -19.86
CA ALA A 238 -11.78 -12.61 -21.15
C ALA A 238 -11.12 -14.00 -21.01
N THR A 239 -10.30 -14.21 -19.99
CA THR A 239 -9.46 -15.42 -19.87
C THR A 239 -9.94 -16.41 -18.81
N ARG A 240 -10.71 -15.93 -17.82
CA ARG A 240 -11.09 -16.63 -16.59
C ARG A 240 -9.89 -17.21 -15.82
N ALA A 241 -8.69 -16.65 -16.05
CA ALA A 241 -7.43 -17.15 -15.49
C ALA A 241 -6.83 -16.14 -14.51
N TYR A 242 -6.58 -16.58 -13.27
CA TYR A 242 -5.98 -15.74 -12.24
C TYR A 242 -4.47 -15.55 -12.41
N LEU A 243 -3.75 -16.60 -12.84
CA LEU A 243 -2.29 -16.64 -12.87
C LEU A 243 -1.67 -15.50 -13.72
N PRO A 244 -2.19 -15.16 -14.91
CA PRO A 244 -1.69 -14.03 -15.69
C PRO A 244 -1.74 -12.70 -14.94
N LEU A 245 -2.77 -12.48 -14.10
CA LEU A 245 -2.92 -11.25 -13.33
C LEU A 245 -1.76 -11.08 -12.34
N PHE A 246 -1.47 -12.16 -11.59
CA PHE A 246 -0.35 -12.22 -10.63
C PHE A 246 1.01 -12.07 -11.34
N ALA A 247 1.19 -12.71 -12.49
CA ALA A 247 2.43 -12.63 -13.26
C ALA A 247 2.70 -11.20 -13.79
N ILE A 248 1.69 -10.54 -14.36
CA ILE A 248 1.79 -9.16 -14.86
C ILE A 248 2.16 -8.21 -13.71
N ALA A 249 1.49 -8.36 -12.56
CA ALA A 249 1.72 -7.51 -11.42
C ALA A 249 3.12 -7.72 -10.80
N ALA A 250 3.57 -8.97 -10.66
CA ALA A 250 4.92 -9.28 -10.20
C ALA A 250 5.99 -8.71 -11.14
N ALA A 251 5.80 -8.86 -12.46
CA ALA A 251 6.69 -8.27 -13.46
C ALA A 251 6.75 -6.74 -13.35
N SER A 252 5.60 -6.09 -13.13
CA SER A 252 5.52 -4.64 -12.90
C SER A 252 6.30 -4.22 -11.65
N LEU A 253 6.15 -4.94 -10.53
CA LEU A 253 6.89 -4.68 -9.29
C LEU A 253 8.40 -4.83 -9.47
N LEU A 254 8.84 -5.88 -10.17
CA LEU A 254 10.25 -6.09 -10.46
C LEU A 254 10.82 -4.97 -11.34
N ALA A 255 10.09 -4.56 -12.39
CA ALA A 255 10.48 -3.43 -13.22
C ALA A 255 10.62 -2.14 -12.40
N GLY A 256 9.68 -1.88 -11.49
CA GLY A 256 9.73 -0.74 -10.57
C GLY A 256 10.88 -0.79 -9.57
N ALA A 257 11.19 -1.98 -9.04
CA ALA A 257 12.31 -2.20 -8.13
C ALA A 257 13.65 -1.94 -8.84
N ILE A 258 13.79 -2.40 -10.09
CA ILE A 258 14.97 -2.14 -10.92
C ILE A 258 15.07 -0.65 -11.26
N ALA A 259 13.97 -0.01 -11.64
CA ALA A 259 13.94 1.41 -12.01
C ALA A 259 14.40 2.34 -10.88
N VAL A 260 14.18 1.96 -9.61
CA VAL A 260 14.57 2.78 -8.45
C VAL A 260 16.00 2.48 -7.95
N LEU A 261 16.70 1.48 -8.50
CA LEU A 261 18.12 1.21 -8.16
C LEU A 261 19.06 2.40 -8.44
N PRO A 262 19.03 3.09 -9.59
CA PRO A 262 19.93 4.24 -9.82
C PRO A 262 19.58 5.45 -8.94
N VAL A 263 18.35 5.50 -8.44
CA VAL A 263 17.90 6.52 -7.49
C VAL A 263 18.55 6.29 -6.12
N TRP A 264 18.89 5.06 -5.75
CA TRP A 264 19.56 4.71 -4.50
C TRP A 264 20.92 5.41 -4.33
N GLU A 265 21.78 5.40 -5.35
CA GLU A 265 23.17 5.85 -5.22
C GLU A 265 23.35 7.38 -5.24
N ARG A 266 22.44 8.10 -5.89
CA ARG A 266 22.69 9.49 -6.31
C ARG A 266 22.45 10.57 -5.26
N VAL A 267 21.72 10.27 -4.17
CA VAL A 267 21.47 11.25 -3.10
C VAL A 267 22.50 11.16 -1.97
N GLY A 268 23.23 10.04 -1.86
CA GLY A 268 24.29 9.87 -0.85
C GLY A 268 25.62 10.58 -1.17
N LYS A 269 25.82 11.05 -2.40
CA LYS A 269 27.05 11.74 -2.84
C LYS A 269 26.97 13.27 -2.84
N ALA A 270 25.84 13.83 -2.40
CA ALA A 270 25.70 15.27 -2.20
C ALA A 270 26.05 15.62 -0.73
N ARG A 271 27.33 15.49 -0.39
CA ARG A 271 27.96 16.14 0.78
C ARG A 271 29.32 16.63 0.36
#